data_AF-A0A261AHQ4-F1
#
_entry.id   AF-A0A261AHQ4-F1
#
_cell.length_a   1.000
_cell.length_b   1.000
_cell.length_c   1.000
_cell.angle_alpha   90.00
_cell.angle_beta   90.00
_cell.angle_gamma   90.00
#
_symmetry.space_group_name_H-M   'P 1'
#
loop_
_entity.id
_entity.type
_entity.pdbx_description
1 polymer ?
#
loop_
_entity_poly.entity_id
_entity_poly.type
_entity_poly.pdbx_seq_one_letter_code
_entity_poly.pdbx_strand_id
1 'polypeptide(L)'
;MLPYLVLIFKITHTVCFMIGCFFNFLLCYVAIFHSPSLIKTYSIIVVNVALTNVGACVSDFLIQQRMIPSGFNLFYISYGPCVKSGPEICFDIYGIMLHFYSHSLWLLFLAFAYRYYTEDSYAVDLQRNRYNEGNKELTCPASTGMLEEFVFEALTFQATIPVFYLLGVIFYFIAQFGIWSHPIIEFSIFTCFLIVPILTPLSSLIYVTPYKRFVLKIIKGEKSEEVSRARLHTNSMITIEMIDFSIIFSYAHAIIAILGMLFNGLLAYMALFQTPRVIKSYATLIVNFAITDFFACMFDFFVQQRLIPTGLTLAYVSNGYCSHFGPRTCYVAYSLMLHFLSHSLWSLLLSFSYRCYILYKPAPTRHILVFILLVIYLPSLLQWVSFLWAQDDPEEIRDILKEAFPSYNLTGHTVTGTKNILCFSALYTILHMTLPITPVYICILILRRKIISRLSFQGVNITKDTRNLHSQLLMALTYQAAIPGFYLFSVASYAIGQFGIYNHPALEYFTFSSFLLIPFLSPLASFIFVTPYRKFIKHSFFKMAHVEPAETSSTPHNYTSHIHVIG
;
A
#
# COMPACT_ATOMS: atom_id res chain seq x y z
N MET A 1 36.45 18.77 -7.47
CA MET A 1 35.30 18.29 -6.67
C MET A 1 34.91 16.85 -7.02
N LEU A 2 34.71 16.51 -8.31
CA LEU A 2 34.34 15.15 -8.75
C LEU A 2 35.25 13.99 -8.28
N PRO A 3 36.61 14.06 -8.34
CA PRO A 3 37.45 12.95 -7.88
C PRO A 3 37.36 12.70 -6.35
N TYR A 4 37.14 13.75 -5.56
CA TYR A 4 36.88 13.62 -4.13
C TYR A 4 35.51 12.98 -3.85
N LEU A 5 34.48 13.33 -4.62
CA LEU A 5 33.16 12.70 -4.54
C LEU A 5 33.22 11.21 -4.90
N VAL A 6 33.97 10.85 -5.94
CA VAL A 6 34.19 9.44 -6.32
C VAL A 6 34.91 8.69 -5.18
N LEU A 7 35.94 9.29 -4.57
CA LEU A 7 36.65 8.68 -3.45
C LEU A 7 35.73 8.45 -2.24
N ILE A 8 34.93 9.47 -1.87
CA ILE A 8 33.95 9.37 -0.79
C ILE A 8 32.93 8.26 -1.11
N PHE A 9 32.37 8.26 -2.31
CA PHE A 9 31.41 7.26 -2.77
C PHE A 9 31.97 5.83 -2.68
N LYS A 10 33.20 5.60 -3.16
CA LYS A 10 33.89 4.30 -3.04
C LYS A 10 34.07 3.86 -1.61
N ILE A 11 34.49 4.78 -0.73
CA ILE A 11 34.67 4.49 0.70
C ILE A 11 33.32 4.16 1.34
N THR A 12 32.29 4.97 1.09
CA THR A 12 30.92 4.74 1.61
C THR A 12 30.40 3.38 1.18
N HIS A 13 30.49 3.04 -0.11
CA HIS A 13 30.03 1.75 -0.64
C HIS A 13 30.79 0.57 -0.03
N THR A 14 32.10 0.69 0.12
CA THR A 14 32.94 -0.34 0.75
C THR A 14 32.60 -0.52 2.23
N VAL A 15 32.42 0.56 2.98
CA VAL A 15 32.05 0.52 4.40
C VAL A 15 30.65 -0.06 4.58
N CYS A 16 29.67 0.40 3.80
CA CYS A 16 28.32 -0.12 3.82
C CYS A 16 28.25 -1.60 3.43
N PHE A 17 29.04 -2.04 2.45
CA PHE A 17 29.21 -3.45 2.10
C PHE A 17 29.70 -4.28 3.30
N MET A 18 30.79 -3.84 3.96
CA MET A 18 31.35 -4.56 5.11
C MET A 18 30.34 -4.66 6.27
N ILE A 19 29.65 -3.56 6.58
CA ILE A 19 28.62 -3.50 7.62
C ILE A 19 27.42 -4.37 7.25
N GLY A 20 26.93 -4.27 6.02
CA GLY A 20 25.79 -5.02 5.52
C GLY A 20 26.06 -6.53 5.51
N CYS A 21 27.21 -6.96 5.02
CA CYS A 21 27.63 -8.36 5.05
C CYS A 21 27.75 -8.86 6.49
N PHE A 22 28.40 -8.12 7.38
CA PHE A 22 28.53 -8.51 8.78
C PHE A 22 27.16 -8.77 9.45
N PHE A 23 26.23 -7.82 9.36
CA PHE A 23 24.92 -7.98 9.99
C PHE A 23 24.05 -9.05 9.34
N ASN A 24 24.10 -9.21 8.01
CA ASN A 24 23.32 -10.26 7.35
C ASN A 24 23.92 -11.66 7.59
N PHE A 25 25.25 -11.84 7.64
CA PHE A 25 25.83 -13.12 8.03
C PHE A 25 25.54 -13.46 9.50
N LEU A 26 25.61 -12.47 10.40
CA LEU A 26 25.21 -12.64 11.79
C LEU A 26 23.72 -13.03 11.88
N LEU A 27 22.83 -12.32 11.18
CA LEU A 27 21.41 -12.67 11.16
C LEU A 27 21.18 -14.08 10.59
N CYS A 28 21.86 -14.45 9.52
CA CYS A 28 21.77 -15.77 8.91
C CYS A 28 22.21 -16.87 9.90
N TYR A 29 23.35 -16.69 10.58
CA TYR A 29 23.83 -17.61 11.61
C TYR A 29 22.83 -17.77 12.76
N VAL A 30 22.33 -16.64 13.29
CA VAL A 30 21.36 -16.66 14.39
C VAL A 30 20.03 -17.29 13.96
N ALA A 31 19.56 -16.99 12.75
CA ALA A 31 18.31 -17.53 12.23
C ALA A 31 18.40 -19.05 11.96
N ILE A 32 19.55 -19.55 11.52
CA ILE A 32 19.77 -20.99 11.26
C ILE A 32 19.93 -21.77 12.57
N PHE A 33 20.79 -21.30 13.47
CA PHE A 33 21.26 -22.11 14.60
C PHE A 33 20.56 -21.78 15.93
N HIS A 34 19.97 -20.59 16.08
CA HIS A 34 19.43 -20.10 17.35
C HIS A 34 17.93 -19.77 17.30
N SER A 35 17.23 -20.15 16.23
CA SER A 35 15.78 -20.01 16.14
C SER A 35 15.08 -21.13 16.91
N PRO A 36 14.24 -20.82 17.92
CA PRO A 36 13.45 -21.83 18.61
C PRO A 36 12.41 -22.48 17.67
N SER A 37 11.99 -23.71 18.00
CA SER A 37 11.04 -24.50 17.19
C SER A 37 9.77 -23.73 16.81
N LEU A 38 9.30 -22.85 17.70
CA LEU A 38 8.13 -22.00 17.53
C LEU A 38 8.23 -21.01 16.34
N ILE A 39 9.43 -20.53 16.00
CA ILE A 39 9.65 -19.57 14.91
C ILE A 39 10.52 -20.14 13.78
N LYS A 40 10.73 -21.46 13.75
CA LYS A 40 11.65 -22.11 12.81
C LYS A 40 11.18 -21.99 11.35
N THR A 41 9.87 -21.91 11.12
CA THR A 41 9.31 -21.65 9.79
C THR A 41 9.53 -20.19 9.37
N TYR A 42 9.40 -19.25 10.32
CA TYR A 42 9.70 -17.85 10.08
C TYR A 42 11.18 -17.61 9.80
N SER A 43 12.07 -18.35 10.47
CA SER A 43 13.51 -18.21 10.29
C SER A 43 13.99 -18.55 8.88
N ILE A 44 13.25 -19.38 8.12
CA ILE A 44 13.51 -19.65 6.70
C ILE A 44 13.37 -18.36 5.88
N ILE A 45 12.33 -17.57 6.15
CA ILE A 45 12.11 -16.28 5.47
C ILE A 45 13.23 -15.31 5.85
N VAL A 46 13.61 -15.26 7.13
CA VAL A 46 14.70 -14.41 7.64
C VAL A 46 16.05 -14.77 7.01
N VAL A 47 16.35 -16.06 6.83
CA VAL A 47 17.57 -16.54 6.16
C VAL A 47 17.57 -16.13 4.70
N ASN A 48 16.44 -16.27 3.99
CA ASN A 48 16.33 -15.82 2.59
C ASN A 48 16.52 -14.31 2.46
N VAL A 49 15.96 -13.52 3.39
CA VAL A 49 16.17 -12.06 3.44
C VAL A 49 17.66 -11.76 3.65
N ALA A 50 18.31 -12.42 4.60
CA ALA A 50 19.72 -12.22 4.89
C ALA A 50 20.63 -12.56 3.68
N LEU A 51 20.40 -13.72 3.03
CA LEU A 51 21.17 -14.13 1.85
C LEU A 51 20.94 -13.21 0.65
N THR A 52 19.68 -12.81 0.42
CA THR A 52 19.34 -11.86 -0.65
C THR A 52 20.01 -10.50 -0.42
N ASN A 53 20.05 -10.02 0.82
CA ASN A 53 20.72 -8.78 1.18
C ASN A 53 22.26 -8.88 1.07
N VAL A 54 22.87 -10.03 1.38
CA VAL A 54 24.30 -10.26 1.10
C VAL A 54 24.56 -10.20 -0.41
N GLY A 55 23.70 -10.84 -1.22
CA GLY A 55 23.77 -10.75 -2.67
C GLY A 55 23.73 -9.30 -3.17
N ALA A 56 22.78 -8.50 -2.66
CA ALA A 56 22.69 -7.08 -2.98
C ALA A 56 23.97 -6.30 -2.58
N CYS A 57 24.49 -6.50 -1.36
CA CYS A 57 25.71 -5.86 -0.89
C CYS A 57 26.93 -6.23 -1.75
N VAL A 58 27.10 -7.52 -2.07
CA VAL A 58 28.23 -8.01 -2.88
C VAL A 58 28.13 -7.44 -4.30
N SER A 59 26.97 -7.51 -4.93
CA SER A 59 26.78 -6.98 -6.28
C SER A 59 27.01 -5.47 -6.33
N ASP A 60 26.49 -4.71 -5.35
CA ASP A 60 26.69 -3.26 -5.25
C ASP A 60 28.17 -2.89 -5.02
N PHE A 61 28.89 -3.62 -4.16
CA PHE A 61 30.34 -3.43 -3.98
C PHE A 61 31.15 -3.74 -5.25
N LEU A 62 30.76 -4.78 -5.99
CA LEU A 62 31.44 -5.18 -7.22
C LEU A 62 31.30 -4.12 -8.32
N ILE A 63 30.16 -3.44 -8.40
CA ILE A 63 29.89 -2.45 -9.44
C ILE A 63 30.20 -1.01 -9.03
N GLN A 64 29.87 -0.61 -7.78
CA GLN A 64 29.87 0.78 -7.30
C GLN A 64 29.32 1.73 -8.36
N GLN A 65 28.02 1.59 -8.63
CA GLN A 65 27.39 2.13 -9.83
C GLN A 65 27.03 3.60 -9.68
N ARG A 66 27.50 4.44 -10.61
CA ARG A 66 26.94 5.78 -10.85
C ARG A 66 26.01 5.73 -12.05
N MET A 67 24.87 6.40 -11.92
CA MET A 67 23.90 6.55 -12.98
C MET A 67 23.91 7.99 -13.45
N ILE A 68 24.24 8.21 -14.72
CA ILE A 68 24.15 9.52 -15.35
C ILE A 68 23.01 9.45 -16.36
N PRO A 69 21.83 9.94 -15.99
CA PRO A 69 20.77 10.08 -16.95
C PRO A 69 21.03 11.30 -17.84
N SER A 70 20.89 11.14 -19.15
CA SER A 70 21.05 12.23 -20.12
C SER A 70 20.12 12.03 -21.30
N GLY A 71 19.09 12.87 -21.38
CA GLY A 71 18.00 12.69 -22.34
C GLY A 71 17.30 11.35 -22.13
N PHE A 72 17.14 10.55 -23.19
CA PHE A 72 16.59 9.19 -23.11
C PHE A 72 17.64 8.10 -22.84
N ASN A 73 18.90 8.50 -22.69
CA ASN A 73 20.01 7.58 -22.50
C ASN A 73 20.39 7.48 -21.03
N LEU A 74 20.67 6.26 -20.59
CA LEU A 74 21.17 5.97 -19.26
C LEU A 74 22.62 5.52 -19.36
N PHE A 75 23.51 6.36 -18.85
CA PHE A 75 24.93 6.04 -18.81
C PHE A 75 25.29 5.47 -17.44
N TYR A 76 25.81 4.25 -17.47
CA TYR A 76 26.21 3.51 -16.30
C TYR A 76 27.74 3.57 -16.20
N ILE A 77 28.25 4.25 -15.17
CA ILE A 77 29.68 4.25 -14.86
C ILE A 77 29.92 3.42 -13.60
N SER A 78 30.53 2.26 -13.77
CA SER A 78 30.93 1.38 -12.68
C SER A 78 32.33 1.77 -12.19
N TYR A 79 32.52 1.84 -10.88
CA TYR A 79 33.78 2.22 -10.24
C TYR A 79 34.43 1.09 -9.43
N GLY A 80 33.69 -0.01 -9.27
CA GLY A 80 34.08 -1.15 -8.45
C GLY A 80 35.00 -2.15 -9.14
N PRO A 81 35.34 -3.25 -8.47
CA PRO A 81 36.20 -4.31 -8.99
C PRO A 81 35.79 -4.90 -10.34
N CYS A 82 34.51 -4.87 -10.72
CA CYS A 82 34.02 -5.45 -11.98
C CYS A 82 34.69 -4.84 -13.22
N VAL A 83 35.19 -3.60 -13.12
CA VAL A 83 35.82 -2.87 -14.24
C VAL A 83 37.04 -3.63 -14.78
N LYS A 84 37.71 -4.44 -13.95
CA LYS A 84 38.85 -5.27 -14.38
C LYS A 84 38.45 -6.45 -15.26
N SER A 85 37.19 -6.87 -15.18
CA SER A 85 36.65 -8.02 -15.91
C SER A 85 35.96 -7.61 -17.22
N GLY A 86 35.73 -6.31 -17.43
CA GLY A 86 35.13 -5.76 -18.64
C GLY A 86 33.70 -5.24 -18.43
N PRO A 87 33.19 -4.43 -19.37
CA PRO A 87 31.92 -3.72 -19.23
C PRO A 87 30.69 -4.65 -19.24
N GLU A 88 30.72 -5.75 -19.99
CA GLU A 88 29.62 -6.71 -20.04
C GLU A 88 29.40 -7.36 -18.67
N ILE A 89 30.47 -7.80 -18.01
CA ILE A 89 30.40 -8.38 -16.67
C ILE A 89 29.89 -7.36 -15.64
N CYS A 90 30.28 -6.08 -15.73
CA CYS A 90 29.70 -5.04 -14.87
C CYS A 90 28.19 -4.87 -15.08
N PHE A 91 27.72 -4.94 -16.33
CA PHE A 91 26.31 -4.81 -16.66
C PHE A 91 25.49 -6.02 -16.20
N ASP A 92 26.04 -7.22 -16.32
CA ASP A 92 25.41 -8.44 -15.78
C ASP A 92 25.30 -8.39 -14.26
N ILE A 93 26.36 -7.97 -13.57
CA ILE A 93 26.33 -7.79 -12.10
C ILE A 93 25.32 -6.72 -11.70
N TYR A 94 25.14 -5.67 -12.50
CA TYR A 94 24.09 -4.67 -12.30
C TYR A 94 22.68 -5.28 -12.40
N GLY A 95 22.42 -6.15 -13.39
CA GLY A 95 21.17 -6.91 -13.49
C GLY A 95 20.92 -7.82 -12.27
N ILE A 96 21.96 -8.50 -11.80
CA ILE A 96 21.94 -9.33 -10.59
C ILE A 96 21.63 -8.46 -9.35
N MET A 97 22.21 -7.27 -9.25
CA MET A 97 21.94 -6.33 -8.16
C MET A 97 20.47 -5.91 -8.13
N LEU A 98 19.89 -5.54 -9.28
CA LEU A 98 18.47 -5.19 -9.39
C LEU A 98 17.55 -6.34 -9.01
N HIS A 99 17.91 -7.58 -9.40
CA HIS A 99 17.20 -8.77 -8.98
C HIS A 99 17.20 -8.92 -7.45
N PHE A 100 18.36 -8.79 -6.79
CA PHE A 100 18.44 -8.90 -5.33
C PHE A 100 17.66 -7.81 -4.60
N TYR A 101 17.70 -6.55 -5.05
CA TYR A 101 16.88 -5.49 -4.45
C TYR A 101 15.38 -5.75 -4.60
N SER A 102 14.95 -6.17 -5.78
CA SER A 102 13.55 -6.51 -6.06
C SER A 102 13.08 -7.70 -5.23
N HIS A 103 13.90 -8.76 -5.17
CA HIS A 103 13.61 -9.95 -4.38
C HIS A 103 13.57 -9.65 -2.87
N SER A 104 14.45 -8.77 -2.39
CA SER A 104 14.46 -8.33 -0.98
C SER A 104 13.15 -7.63 -0.60
N LEU A 105 12.59 -6.79 -1.47
CA LEU A 105 11.28 -6.16 -1.26
C LEU A 105 10.13 -7.18 -1.17
N TRP A 106 10.13 -8.18 -2.04
CA TRP A 106 9.13 -9.26 -1.99
C TRP A 106 9.24 -10.11 -0.74
N LEU A 107 10.46 -10.43 -0.30
CA LEU A 107 10.69 -11.17 0.94
C LEU A 107 10.33 -10.35 2.18
N LEU A 108 10.52 -9.02 2.15
CA LEU A 108 10.07 -8.13 3.22
C LEU A 108 8.55 -8.12 3.32
N PHE A 109 7.85 -8.05 2.19
CA PHE A 109 6.40 -8.18 2.12
C PHE A 109 5.92 -9.55 2.64
N LEU A 110 6.57 -10.64 2.22
CA LEU A 110 6.25 -11.99 2.68
C LEU A 110 6.50 -12.15 4.19
N ALA A 111 7.58 -11.58 4.72
CA ALA A 111 7.87 -11.56 6.15
C ALA A 111 6.80 -10.80 6.94
N PHE A 112 6.29 -9.70 6.40
CA PHE A 112 5.19 -8.93 6.98
C PHE A 112 3.89 -9.75 6.99
N ALA A 113 3.53 -10.35 5.85
CA ALA A 113 2.34 -11.18 5.72
C ALA A 113 2.36 -12.41 6.64
N TYR A 114 3.51 -13.08 6.75
CA TYR A 114 3.69 -14.24 7.61
C TYR A 114 3.52 -13.90 9.09
N ARG A 115 4.14 -12.80 9.57
CA ARG A 115 4.03 -12.36 10.97
C ARG A 115 2.59 -12.03 11.34
N TYR A 116 1.89 -11.31 10.45
CA TYR A 116 0.47 -11.00 10.62
C TYR A 116 -0.39 -12.28 10.73
N TYR A 117 -0.14 -13.27 9.88
CA TYR A 117 -0.86 -14.54 9.90
C TYR A 117 -0.61 -15.35 11.19
N THR A 118 0.64 -15.39 11.67
CA THR A 118 0.98 -16.10 12.91
C THR A 118 0.39 -15.44 14.16
N GLU A 119 0.38 -14.10 14.24
CA GLU A 119 -0.22 -13.40 15.39
C GLU A 119 -1.73 -13.68 15.52
N ASP A 120 -2.47 -13.71 14.41
CA ASP A 120 -3.90 -14.01 14.42
C ASP A 120 -4.18 -15.49 14.77
N SER A 121 -3.26 -16.41 14.43
CA SER A 121 -3.38 -17.83 14.80
C SER A 121 -3.11 -18.06 16.29
N TYR A 122 -2.07 -17.43 16.87
CA TYR A 122 -1.78 -17.53 18.30
C TYR A 122 -2.88 -16.91 19.17
N ALA A 123 -3.47 -15.77 18.75
CA ALA A 123 -4.57 -15.14 19.48
C ALA A 123 -5.82 -16.03 19.56
N VAL A 124 -6.07 -16.83 18.50
CA VAL A 124 -7.17 -17.80 18.44
C VAL A 124 -6.92 -18.99 19.36
N ASP A 125 -5.70 -19.56 19.36
CA ASP A 125 -5.35 -20.68 20.25
C ASP A 125 -5.38 -20.29 21.73
N LEU A 126 -5.01 -19.05 22.06
CA LEU A 126 -5.08 -18.53 23.43
C LEU A 126 -6.51 -18.29 23.92
N GLN A 127 -7.45 -18.00 23.01
CA GLN A 127 -8.89 -17.98 23.33
C GLN A 127 -9.44 -19.40 23.51
N ARG A 128 -8.98 -20.36 22.68
CA ARG A 128 -9.39 -21.77 22.77
C ARG A 128 -8.93 -22.44 24.06
N ASN A 129 -7.69 -22.19 24.50
CA ASN A 129 -7.17 -22.74 25.76
C ASN A 129 -7.83 -22.10 26.99
N ARG A 130 -8.19 -20.81 26.95
CA ARG A 130 -8.99 -20.15 28.00
C ARG A 130 -10.38 -20.76 28.17
N TYR A 131 -10.97 -21.25 27.08
CA TYR A 131 -12.27 -21.89 27.09
C TYR A 131 -12.22 -23.32 27.67
N ASN A 132 -11.13 -24.05 27.40
CA ASN A 132 -10.98 -25.44 27.84
C ASN A 132 -10.52 -25.61 29.30
N GLU A 133 -9.81 -24.64 29.90
CA GLU A 133 -9.25 -24.79 31.26
C GLU A 133 -10.10 -24.23 32.41
N GLY A 134 -11.34 -23.79 32.15
CA GLY A 134 -12.28 -23.47 33.24
C GLY A 134 -11.71 -22.50 34.28
N ASN A 135 -11.37 -21.27 33.88
CA ASN A 135 -11.12 -20.13 34.76
C ASN A 135 -10.15 -20.34 35.95
N LYS A 136 -9.20 -21.29 35.87
CA LYS A 136 -8.01 -21.19 36.71
C LYS A 136 -7.13 -20.08 36.17
N GLU A 137 -6.71 -19.16 37.03
CA GLU A 137 -5.76 -18.10 36.71
C GLU A 137 -4.43 -18.73 36.24
N LEU A 138 -4.36 -19.02 34.94
CA LEU A 138 -3.10 -19.26 34.28
C LEU A 138 -2.46 -17.88 34.12
N THR A 139 -1.52 -17.57 35.01
CA THR A 139 -0.61 -16.45 34.80
C THR A 139 -0.05 -16.56 33.39
N CYS A 140 -0.46 -15.66 32.49
CA CYS A 140 0.15 -15.55 31.17
C CYS A 140 1.66 -15.49 31.41
N PRO A 141 2.46 -16.41 30.83
CA PRO A 141 3.89 -16.30 30.98
C PRO A 141 4.25 -14.93 30.41
N ALA A 142 4.95 -14.10 31.19
CA ALA A 142 5.32 -12.74 30.80
C ALA A 142 6.10 -12.68 29.46
N SER A 143 6.50 -13.83 28.92
CA SER A 143 7.10 -14.03 27.61
C SER A 143 6.17 -13.78 26.41
N THR A 144 4.85 -14.00 26.49
CA THR A 144 3.94 -13.84 25.34
C THR A 144 3.57 -12.38 25.06
N GLY A 145 3.29 -11.58 26.10
CA GLY A 145 3.00 -10.15 25.93
C GLY A 145 4.22 -9.31 25.51
N MET A 146 5.42 -9.70 25.93
CA MET A 146 6.66 -9.12 25.42
C MET A 146 6.88 -9.45 23.94
N LEU A 147 6.54 -10.67 23.50
CA LEU A 147 6.71 -11.08 22.11
C LEU A 147 5.86 -10.24 21.15
N GLU A 148 4.63 -9.90 21.55
CA GLU A 148 3.70 -9.03 20.78
C GLU A 148 4.21 -7.57 20.67
N GLU A 149 4.70 -6.97 21.76
CA GLU A 149 5.19 -5.58 21.76
C GLU A 149 6.49 -5.42 20.93
N PHE A 150 7.38 -6.42 20.95
CA PHE A 150 8.65 -6.37 20.22
C PHE A 150 8.54 -6.72 18.73
N VAL A 151 7.61 -7.59 18.33
CA VAL A 151 7.32 -7.87 16.92
C VAL A 151 6.73 -6.63 16.24
N PHE A 152 5.92 -5.86 16.96
CA PHE A 152 5.31 -4.60 16.51
C PHE A 152 6.35 -3.48 16.23
N GLU A 153 7.35 -3.32 17.09
CA GLU A 153 8.45 -2.36 16.87
C GLU A 153 9.29 -2.72 15.63
N ALA A 154 9.59 -4.01 15.45
CA ALA A 154 10.32 -4.52 14.29
C ALA A 154 9.57 -4.23 12.97
N LEU A 155 8.26 -4.48 12.96
CA LEU A 155 7.37 -4.28 11.81
C LEU A 155 7.22 -2.79 11.46
N THR A 156 7.14 -1.94 12.49
CA THR A 156 7.06 -0.48 12.30
C THR A 156 8.33 0.06 11.67
N PHE A 157 9.51 -0.41 12.12
CA PHE A 157 10.77 -0.04 11.52
C PHE A 157 10.90 -0.57 10.09
N GLN A 158 10.54 -1.83 9.85
CA GLN A 158 10.59 -2.45 8.51
C GLN A 158 9.64 -1.76 7.51
N ALA A 159 8.51 -1.23 7.96
CA ALA A 159 7.58 -0.46 7.11
C ALA A 159 8.16 0.89 6.64
N THR A 160 9.21 1.41 7.30
CA THR A 160 9.93 2.63 6.87
C THR A 160 11.04 2.36 5.86
N ILE A 161 11.51 1.11 5.74
CA ILE A 161 12.60 0.73 4.84
C ILE A 161 12.31 1.06 3.36
N PRO A 162 11.08 0.87 2.83
CA PRO A 162 10.73 1.28 1.47
C PRO A 162 10.92 2.77 1.17
N VAL A 163 10.96 3.64 2.18
CA VAL A 163 11.19 5.08 2.00
C VAL A 163 12.59 5.36 1.42
N PHE A 164 13.59 4.55 1.72
CA PHE A 164 14.94 4.72 1.16
C PHE A 164 15.01 4.32 -0.32
N TYR A 165 14.25 3.32 -0.74
CA TYR A 165 14.06 3.04 -2.17
C TYR A 165 13.30 4.18 -2.87
N LEU A 166 12.29 4.74 -2.22
CA LEU A 166 11.58 5.89 -2.76
C LEU A 166 12.51 7.12 -2.91
N LEU A 167 13.41 7.34 -1.95
CA LEU A 167 14.38 8.44 -2.00
C LEU A 167 15.36 8.31 -3.17
N GLY A 168 15.89 7.11 -3.44
CA GLY A 168 16.76 6.89 -4.61
C GLY A 168 16.02 7.04 -5.94
N VAL A 169 14.73 6.64 -5.99
CA VAL A 169 13.86 6.88 -7.15
C VAL A 169 13.60 8.38 -7.36
N ILE A 170 13.39 9.14 -6.29
CA ILE A 170 13.25 10.61 -6.36
C ILE A 170 14.54 11.23 -6.91
N PHE A 171 15.72 10.82 -6.43
CA PHE A 171 16.99 11.29 -6.96
C PHE A 171 17.20 10.93 -8.42
N TYR A 172 16.76 9.75 -8.84
CA TYR A 172 16.79 9.35 -10.24
C TYR A 172 15.96 10.30 -11.10
N PHE A 173 14.72 10.60 -10.70
CA PHE A 173 13.86 11.52 -11.45
C PHE A 173 14.41 12.96 -11.44
N ILE A 174 14.95 13.44 -10.31
CA ILE A 174 15.58 14.77 -10.24
C ILE A 174 16.75 14.89 -11.23
N ALA A 175 17.59 13.86 -11.33
CA ALA A 175 18.71 13.84 -12.27
C ALA A 175 18.23 13.65 -13.73
N GLN A 176 17.29 12.74 -13.97
CA GLN A 176 16.75 12.41 -15.29
C GLN A 176 16.02 13.58 -15.96
N PHE A 177 15.33 14.39 -15.18
CA PHE A 177 14.61 15.58 -15.66
C PHE A 177 15.46 16.85 -15.64
N GLY A 178 16.75 16.76 -15.30
CA GLY A 178 17.65 17.92 -15.27
C GLY A 178 17.25 19.01 -14.27
N ILE A 179 16.33 18.71 -13.33
CA ILE A 179 15.86 19.64 -12.29
C ILE A 179 17.06 20.12 -11.45
N TRP A 180 17.97 19.19 -11.16
CA TRP A 180 19.25 19.50 -10.56
C TRP A 180 20.31 18.49 -11.06
N SER A 181 21.11 18.90 -12.05
CA SER A 181 22.20 18.10 -12.57
C SER A 181 23.46 18.30 -11.72
N HIS A 182 23.57 17.53 -10.64
CA HIS A 182 24.77 17.55 -9.79
C HIS A 182 25.28 16.12 -9.56
N PRO A 183 26.61 15.88 -9.63
CA PRO A 183 27.18 14.55 -9.42
C PRO A 183 26.74 13.89 -8.10
N ILE A 184 26.48 14.68 -7.05
CA ILE A 184 25.96 14.18 -5.78
C ILE A 184 24.66 13.40 -5.97
N ILE A 185 23.73 13.88 -6.80
CA ILE A 185 22.44 13.21 -7.01
C ILE A 185 22.66 11.90 -7.77
N GLU A 186 23.49 11.93 -8.81
CA GLU A 186 23.86 10.76 -9.62
C GLU A 186 24.49 9.63 -8.77
N PHE A 187 25.32 9.98 -7.80
CA PHE A 187 25.89 9.04 -6.83
C PHE A 187 24.88 8.61 -5.75
N SER A 188 23.87 9.43 -5.44
CA SER A 188 22.93 9.19 -4.34
C SER A 188 21.83 8.21 -4.71
N ILE A 189 21.52 8.01 -6.00
CA ILE A 189 20.47 7.10 -6.50
C ILE A 189 20.64 5.69 -5.91
N PHE A 190 21.76 5.03 -6.18
CA PHE A 190 22.03 3.69 -5.68
C PHE A 190 22.51 3.67 -4.22
N THR A 191 23.16 4.73 -3.75
CA THR A 191 23.60 4.84 -2.35
C THR A 191 22.41 4.80 -1.37
N CYS A 192 21.25 5.32 -1.78
CA CYS A 192 20.02 5.22 -0.98
C CYS A 192 19.51 3.77 -0.86
N PHE A 193 19.71 2.95 -1.89
CA PHE A 193 19.30 1.54 -1.88
C PHE A 193 20.24 0.69 -1.02
N LEU A 194 21.51 1.06 -0.94
CA LEU A 194 22.53 0.39 -0.14
C LEU A 194 22.28 0.42 1.38
N ILE A 195 21.52 1.42 1.86
CA ILE A 195 21.15 1.53 3.28
C ILE A 195 20.16 0.41 3.66
N VAL A 196 19.34 -0.07 2.72
CA VAL A 196 18.28 -1.05 3.00
C VAL A 196 18.82 -2.42 3.44
N PRO A 197 19.79 -3.04 2.76
CA PRO A 197 20.45 -4.27 3.21
C PRO A 197 21.10 -4.19 4.59
N ILE A 198 21.36 -3.00 5.12
CA ILE A 198 21.93 -2.79 6.47
C ILE A 198 20.82 -2.69 7.51
N LEU A 199 19.78 -1.90 7.24
CA LEU A 199 18.68 -1.66 8.17
C LEU A 199 17.81 -2.90 8.41
N THR A 200 17.63 -3.72 7.36
CA THR A 200 16.78 -4.92 7.40
C THR A 200 17.28 -6.00 8.38
N PRO A 201 18.57 -6.39 8.39
CA PRO A 201 19.08 -7.33 9.38
C PRO A 201 19.20 -6.72 10.78
N LEU A 202 19.53 -5.43 10.89
CA LEU A 202 19.57 -4.71 12.17
C LEU A 202 18.22 -4.72 12.87
N SER A 203 17.14 -4.44 12.13
CA SER A 203 15.79 -4.49 12.69
C SER A 203 15.45 -5.88 13.22
N SER A 204 15.87 -6.92 12.51
CA SER A 204 15.63 -8.31 12.90
C SER A 204 16.46 -8.69 14.12
N LEU A 205 17.74 -8.30 14.19
CA LEU A 205 18.63 -8.60 15.31
C LEU A 205 18.26 -7.83 16.60
N ILE A 206 17.78 -6.59 16.48
CA ILE A 206 17.46 -5.73 17.63
C ILE A 206 16.06 -6.01 18.19
N TYR A 207 15.08 -6.25 17.32
CA TYR A 207 13.67 -6.31 17.73
C TYR A 207 13.10 -7.73 17.77
N VAL A 208 13.71 -8.74 17.12
CA VAL A 208 13.24 -10.12 17.25
C VAL A 208 13.82 -10.75 18.53
N THR A 209 12.97 -10.91 19.54
CA THR A 209 13.34 -11.34 20.91
C THR A 209 14.37 -12.48 21.01
N PRO A 210 14.22 -13.64 20.34
CA PRO A 210 15.24 -14.70 20.40
C PRO A 210 16.60 -14.26 19.83
N TYR A 211 16.61 -13.42 18.80
CA TYR A 211 17.84 -12.91 18.18
C TYR A 211 18.47 -11.80 19.03
N LYS A 212 17.65 -10.90 19.58
CA LYS A 212 18.07 -9.88 20.54
C LYS A 212 18.71 -10.50 21.79
N ARG A 213 18.10 -11.55 22.35
CA ARG A 213 18.66 -12.27 23.50
C ARG A 213 20.00 -12.93 23.17
N PHE A 214 20.15 -13.48 21.97
CA PHE A 214 21.42 -14.03 21.50
C PHE A 214 22.50 -12.94 21.36
N VAL A 215 22.19 -11.81 20.73
CA VAL A 215 23.11 -10.66 20.60
C VAL A 215 23.51 -10.13 21.98
N LEU A 216 22.56 -10.00 22.92
CA LEU A 216 22.84 -9.59 24.29
C LEU A 216 23.68 -10.61 25.07
N LYS A 217 23.55 -11.92 24.77
CA LYS A 217 24.40 -12.97 25.35
C LYS A 217 25.83 -12.92 24.81
N ILE A 218 26.03 -12.66 23.51
CA ILE A 218 27.36 -12.41 22.93
C ILE A 218 28.02 -11.20 23.58
N ILE A 219 27.28 -10.09 23.72
CA ILE A 219 27.78 -8.85 24.35
C ILE A 219 28.11 -9.08 25.83
N LYS A 220 27.40 -9.99 26.52
CA LYS A 220 27.61 -10.31 27.93
C LYS A 220 28.55 -11.52 28.19
N GLY A 221 29.07 -12.16 27.14
CA GLY A 221 30.11 -13.18 27.25
C GLY A 221 29.68 -14.56 27.77
N GLU A 222 28.41 -14.96 27.66
CA GLU A 222 27.93 -16.28 28.16
C GLU A 222 27.65 -17.27 27.02
N LYS A 223 28.24 -18.49 27.11
CA LYS A 223 28.10 -19.59 26.14
C LYS A 223 26.74 -20.29 26.25
N SER A 224 26.19 -20.80 25.13
CA SER A 224 25.14 -21.83 25.16
C SER A 224 25.24 -22.87 24.04
N GLU A 225 24.72 -24.06 24.35
CA GLU A 225 24.76 -25.35 23.66
C GLU A 225 23.95 -25.46 22.35
N GLU A 226 24.38 -26.38 21.48
CA GLU A 226 23.85 -26.69 20.15
C GLU A 226 22.68 -27.71 20.15
N VAL A 227 21.72 -27.54 19.24
CA VAL A 227 20.74 -28.59 18.86
C VAL A 227 20.56 -28.63 17.33
N SER A 228 20.49 -29.86 16.81
CA SER A 228 20.74 -30.32 15.43
C SER A 228 19.61 -30.15 14.38
N ARG A 229 20.00 -30.51 13.15
CA ARG A 229 19.63 -30.09 11.77
C ARG A 229 18.42 -30.81 11.12
N ALA A 230 17.77 -30.17 10.13
CA ALA A 230 17.09 -30.84 8.99
C ALA A 230 17.03 -29.89 7.75
N ARG A 231 17.21 -30.46 6.55
CA ARG A 231 17.50 -29.82 5.24
C ARG A 231 16.26 -29.89 4.32
N LEU A 232 16.00 -28.87 3.49
CA LEU A 232 14.98 -28.92 2.43
C LEU A 232 15.56 -28.54 1.06
N HIS A 233 15.05 -29.23 0.03
CA HIS A 233 15.44 -29.21 -1.38
C HIS A 233 14.81 -28.03 -2.15
N THR A 234 15.51 -27.51 -3.16
CA THR A 234 15.10 -26.43 -4.07
C THR A 234 14.81 -26.97 -5.47
N ASN A 235 13.88 -26.33 -6.21
CA ASN A 235 13.76 -26.16 -7.67
C ASN A 235 12.47 -25.33 -7.93
N SER A 236 12.28 -24.46 -8.93
CA SER A 236 13.01 -24.11 -10.16
C SER A 236 12.43 -22.79 -10.71
N MET A 237 13.23 -22.10 -11.52
CA MET A 237 13.02 -20.75 -12.08
C MET A 237 12.29 -20.82 -13.45
N ILE A 238 11.41 -19.85 -13.74
CA ILE A 238 10.79 -19.66 -15.08
C ILE A 238 11.10 -18.23 -15.55
N THR A 239 11.61 -18.12 -16.78
CA THR A 239 11.88 -16.89 -17.53
C THR A 239 10.64 -16.41 -18.29
N ILE A 240 10.37 -15.09 -18.31
CA ILE A 240 9.29 -14.46 -19.09
C ILE A 240 9.91 -13.47 -20.09
N GLU A 241 9.56 -13.63 -21.37
CA GLU A 241 9.93 -12.74 -22.48
C GLU A 241 9.18 -11.38 -22.42
N MET A 242 9.71 -10.39 -23.15
CA MET A 242 9.27 -8.98 -23.16
C MET A 242 7.79 -8.79 -23.56
N ILE A 243 6.97 -8.33 -22.61
CA ILE A 243 5.57 -7.93 -22.81
C ILE A 243 5.52 -6.41 -23.05
N ASP A 244 4.70 -5.96 -24.02
CA ASP A 244 4.45 -4.54 -24.28
C ASP A 244 3.87 -3.84 -23.03
N PHE A 245 4.44 -2.69 -22.69
CA PHE A 245 4.14 -1.93 -21.48
C PHE A 245 2.65 -1.53 -21.38
N SER A 246 1.99 -1.30 -22.52
CA SER A 246 0.55 -0.96 -22.59
C SER A 246 -0.34 -2.12 -22.12
N ILE A 247 0.05 -3.36 -22.45
CA ILE A 247 -0.68 -4.59 -22.15
C ILE A 247 -0.57 -4.90 -20.66
N ILE A 248 0.64 -4.81 -20.10
CA ILE A 248 0.88 -5.00 -18.66
C ILE A 248 0.01 -4.03 -17.85
N PHE A 249 -0.02 -2.76 -18.27
CA PHE A 249 -0.78 -1.74 -17.59
C PHE A 249 -2.29 -2.02 -17.65
N SER A 250 -2.82 -2.36 -18.83
CA SER A 250 -4.26 -2.68 -19.00
C SER A 250 -4.69 -3.86 -18.11
N TYR A 251 -3.91 -4.96 -18.08
CA TYR A 251 -4.22 -6.10 -17.22
C TYR A 251 -4.12 -5.78 -15.73
N ALA A 252 -3.08 -5.06 -15.30
CA ALA A 252 -2.93 -4.63 -13.91
C ALA A 252 -4.09 -3.72 -13.49
N HIS A 253 -4.47 -2.76 -14.33
CA HIS A 253 -5.61 -1.85 -14.10
C HIS A 253 -6.92 -2.64 -13.95
N ALA A 254 -7.17 -3.58 -14.85
CA ALA A 254 -8.35 -4.42 -14.83
C ALA A 254 -8.47 -5.25 -13.54
N ILE A 255 -7.36 -5.88 -13.12
CA ILE A 255 -7.33 -6.67 -11.89
C ILE A 255 -7.66 -5.79 -10.68
N ILE A 256 -7.02 -4.63 -10.56
CA ILE A 256 -7.25 -3.71 -9.44
C ILE A 256 -8.69 -3.22 -9.43
N ALA A 257 -9.26 -2.88 -10.59
CA ALA A 257 -10.64 -2.42 -10.68
C ALA A 257 -11.65 -3.52 -10.33
N ILE A 258 -11.44 -4.77 -10.77
CA ILE A 258 -12.27 -5.91 -10.40
C ILE A 258 -12.22 -6.18 -8.90
N LEU A 259 -11.03 -6.20 -8.31
CA LEU A 259 -10.88 -6.35 -6.86
C LEU A 259 -11.54 -5.20 -6.10
N GLY A 260 -11.38 -3.96 -6.59
CA GLY A 260 -12.04 -2.78 -6.04
C GLY A 260 -13.56 -2.90 -6.06
N MET A 261 -14.16 -3.35 -7.16
CA MET A 261 -15.60 -3.63 -7.25
C MET A 261 -16.02 -4.72 -6.25
N LEU A 262 -15.29 -5.84 -6.18
CA LEU A 262 -15.62 -6.95 -5.28
C LEU A 262 -15.56 -6.51 -3.81
N PHE A 263 -14.50 -5.81 -3.42
CA PHE A 263 -14.34 -5.33 -2.05
C PHE A 263 -15.39 -4.27 -1.68
N ASN A 264 -15.69 -3.33 -2.56
CA ASN A 264 -16.72 -2.32 -2.27
C ASN A 264 -18.14 -2.91 -2.25
N GLY A 265 -18.44 -3.88 -3.13
CA GLY A 265 -19.70 -4.62 -3.08
C GLY A 265 -19.87 -5.39 -1.76
N LEU A 266 -18.81 -6.07 -1.31
CA LEU A 266 -18.80 -6.75 -0.01
C LEU A 266 -18.94 -5.76 1.16
N LEU A 267 -18.27 -4.62 1.10
CA LEU A 267 -18.38 -3.58 2.12
C LEU A 267 -19.81 -3.02 2.20
N ALA A 268 -20.44 -2.73 1.06
CA ALA A 268 -21.82 -2.25 1.01
C ALA A 268 -22.78 -3.28 1.62
N TYR A 269 -22.63 -4.56 1.27
CA TYR A 269 -23.40 -5.66 1.86
C TYR A 269 -23.24 -5.69 3.40
N MET A 270 -22.01 -5.70 3.91
CA MET A 270 -21.78 -5.74 5.36
C MET A 270 -22.31 -4.49 6.06
N ALA A 271 -22.16 -3.32 5.45
CA ALA A 271 -22.64 -2.08 6.02
C ALA A 271 -24.18 -2.04 6.12
N LEU A 272 -24.89 -2.62 5.16
CA LEU A 272 -26.36 -2.72 5.17
C LEU A 272 -26.88 -3.77 6.16
N PHE A 273 -26.27 -4.96 6.19
CA PHE A 273 -26.86 -6.13 6.85
C PHE A 273 -26.16 -6.55 8.16
N GLN A 274 -24.87 -6.23 8.33
CA GLN A 274 -24.07 -6.70 9.48
C GLN A 274 -23.76 -5.59 10.51
N THR A 275 -24.15 -4.34 10.23
CA THR A 275 -23.89 -3.21 11.12
C THR A 275 -24.80 -3.23 12.37
N PRO A 276 -24.24 -3.21 13.59
CA PRO A 276 -25.00 -3.07 14.83
C PRO A 276 -25.79 -1.76 14.92
N ARG A 277 -26.95 -1.78 15.61
CA ARG A 277 -27.85 -0.60 15.75
C ARG A 277 -27.13 0.66 16.27
N VAL A 278 -26.14 0.50 17.13
CA VAL A 278 -25.39 1.59 17.79
C VAL A 278 -24.55 2.42 16.80
N ILE A 279 -24.03 1.81 15.73
CA ILE A 279 -23.23 2.52 14.70
C ILE A 279 -23.99 2.67 13.37
N LYS A 280 -25.31 2.44 13.37
CA LYS A 280 -26.12 2.38 12.15
C LYS A 280 -26.25 3.73 11.43
N SER A 281 -26.12 4.86 12.13
CA SER A 281 -26.03 6.18 11.50
C SER A 281 -24.70 6.37 10.75
N TYR A 282 -23.60 5.86 11.30
CA TYR A 282 -22.29 5.90 10.65
C TYR A 282 -22.23 4.96 9.43
N ALA A 283 -22.94 3.83 9.47
CA ALA A 283 -23.05 2.95 8.30
C ALA A 283 -23.71 3.60 7.09
N THR A 284 -24.57 4.62 7.25
CA THR A 284 -25.07 5.41 6.11
C THR A 284 -23.93 6.05 5.32
N LEU A 285 -22.90 6.56 6.01
CA LEU A 285 -21.70 7.11 5.37
C LEU A 285 -20.85 6.02 4.71
N ILE A 286 -20.72 4.86 5.36
CA ILE A 286 -19.98 3.71 4.80
C ILE A 286 -20.65 3.19 3.53
N VAL A 287 -21.98 3.08 3.51
CA VAL A 287 -22.74 2.62 2.33
C VAL A 287 -22.60 3.61 1.18
N ASN A 288 -22.78 4.91 1.41
CA ASN A 288 -22.56 5.93 0.37
C ASN A 288 -21.14 5.83 -0.22
N PHE A 289 -20.15 5.72 0.66
CA PHE A 289 -18.75 5.61 0.27
C PHE A 289 -18.46 4.33 -0.54
N ALA A 290 -18.95 3.17 -0.08
CA ALA A 290 -18.78 1.89 -0.78
C ALA A 290 -19.49 1.86 -2.15
N ILE A 291 -20.70 2.42 -2.27
CA ILE A 291 -21.41 2.52 -3.54
C ILE A 291 -20.67 3.43 -4.52
N THR A 292 -20.19 4.57 -4.02
CA THR A 292 -19.41 5.53 -4.82
C THR A 292 -18.13 4.89 -5.37
N ASP A 293 -17.35 4.24 -4.50
CA ASP A 293 -16.10 3.58 -4.88
C ASP A 293 -16.33 2.37 -5.80
N PHE A 294 -17.44 1.62 -5.60
CA PHE A 294 -17.85 0.54 -6.51
C PHE A 294 -18.07 1.07 -7.93
N PHE A 295 -18.86 2.13 -8.09
CA PHE A 295 -19.14 2.70 -9.40
C PHE A 295 -17.90 3.38 -10.01
N ALA A 296 -17.04 3.99 -9.20
CA ALA A 296 -15.75 4.49 -9.68
C ALA A 296 -14.93 3.38 -10.35
N CYS A 297 -14.75 2.23 -9.67
CA CYS A 297 -14.04 1.08 -10.24
C CYS A 297 -14.75 0.48 -11.46
N MET A 298 -16.09 0.45 -11.45
CA MET A 298 -16.87 -0.09 -12.57
C MET A 298 -16.70 0.76 -13.84
N PHE A 299 -16.85 2.07 -13.73
CA PHE A 299 -16.68 2.96 -14.89
C PHE A 299 -15.23 3.04 -15.32
N ASP A 300 -14.28 3.01 -14.38
CA ASP A 300 -12.85 2.92 -14.69
C ASP A 300 -12.50 1.65 -15.49
N PHE A 301 -12.97 0.48 -15.06
CA PHE A 301 -12.83 -0.77 -15.81
C PHE A 301 -13.46 -0.69 -17.20
N PHE A 302 -14.63 -0.04 -17.31
CA PHE A 302 -15.35 0.10 -18.56
C PHE A 302 -14.63 1.03 -19.56
N VAL A 303 -13.91 2.07 -19.10
CA VAL A 303 -13.24 3.03 -19.98
C VAL A 303 -11.75 2.77 -20.19
N GLN A 304 -11.04 2.25 -19.18
CA GLN A 304 -9.57 2.14 -19.11
C GLN A 304 -8.86 3.36 -19.72
N GLN A 305 -9.01 4.50 -19.04
CA GLN A 305 -8.70 5.79 -19.62
C GLN A 305 -7.19 6.07 -19.69
N ARG A 306 -6.73 6.56 -20.83
CA ARG A 306 -5.42 7.21 -21.02
C ARG A 306 -5.62 8.71 -21.24
N LEU A 307 -4.91 9.54 -20.47
CA LEU A 307 -5.00 11.00 -20.55
C LEU A 307 -3.81 11.59 -21.32
N ILE A 308 -4.05 12.21 -22.46
CA ILE A 308 -3.01 12.86 -23.27
C ILE A 308 -3.25 14.37 -23.29
N PRO A 309 -2.58 15.14 -22.41
CA PRO A 309 -2.67 16.59 -22.44
C PRO A 309 -1.76 17.19 -23.53
N THR A 310 -2.24 18.20 -24.24
CA THR A 310 -1.44 18.96 -25.22
C THR A 310 -1.92 20.40 -25.36
N GLY A 311 -1.14 21.36 -24.85
CA GLY A 311 -1.52 22.78 -24.88
C GLY A 311 -2.85 23.05 -24.17
N LEU A 312 -3.82 23.60 -24.89
CA LEU A 312 -5.19 23.81 -24.37
C LEU A 312 -6.12 22.61 -24.59
N THR A 313 -5.63 21.55 -25.23
CA THR A 313 -6.41 20.36 -25.56
C THR A 313 -6.15 19.25 -24.56
N LEU A 314 -7.23 18.59 -24.12
CA LEU A 314 -7.17 17.33 -23.40
C LEU A 314 -7.76 16.24 -24.27
N ALA A 315 -6.95 15.25 -24.62
CA ALA A 315 -7.40 14.09 -25.34
C ALA A 315 -7.45 12.87 -24.43
N TYR A 316 -8.43 12.02 -24.70
CA TYR A 316 -8.82 10.88 -23.91
C TYR A 316 -8.86 9.68 -24.84
N VAL A 317 -7.92 8.75 -24.68
CA VAL A 317 -7.92 7.46 -25.40
C VAL A 317 -8.52 6.40 -24.49
N SER A 318 -9.67 5.86 -24.89
CA SER A 318 -10.36 4.83 -24.11
C SER A 318 -10.02 3.45 -24.65
N ASN A 319 -9.46 2.59 -23.79
CA ASN A 319 -9.04 1.23 -24.17
C ASN A 319 -10.00 0.14 -23.65
N GLY A 320 -10.95 0.52 -22.80
CA GLY A 320 -11.89 -0.40 -22.19
C GLY A 320 -13.04 -0.80 -23.11
N TYR A 321 -13.97 -1.56 -22.55
CA TYR A 321 -15.12 -2.11 -23.26
C TYR A 321 -16.08 -1.03 -23.82
N CYS A 322 -16.01 0.20 -23.32
CA CYS A 322 -16.79 1.33 -23.85
C CYS A 322 -16.54 1.59 -25.34
N SER A 323 -15.36 1.24 -25.85
CA SER A 323 -14.96 1.49 -27.23
C SER A 323 -15.87 0.83 -28.26
N HIS A 324 -16.54 -0.27 -27.90
CA HIS A 324 -17.50 -0.94 -28.77
C HIS A 324 -18.82 -0.17 -28.95
N PHE A 325 -19.13 0.76 -28.05
CA PHE A 325 -20.36 1.57 -28.06
C PHE A 325 -20.14 2.98 -28.64
N GLY A 326 -18.91 3.30 -29.01
CA GLY A 326 -18.53 4.56 -29.63
C GLY A 326 -18.09 5.69 -28.67
N PRO A 327 -17.61 6.81 -29.23
CA PRO A 327 -16.92 7.86 -28.47
C PRO A 327 -17.80 8.57 -27.44
N ARG A 328 -19.08 8.80 -27.74
CA ARG A 328 -20.01 9.44 -26.79
C ARG A 328 -20.21 8.59 -25.53
N THR A 329 -20.36 7.28 -25.68
CA THR A 329 -20.53 6.36 -24.55
C THR A 329 -19.29 6.33 -23.66
N CYS A 330 -18.09 6.25 -24.27
CA CYS A 330 -16.83 6.33 -23.53
C CYS A 330 -16.68 7.65 -22.75
N TYR A 331 -17.02 8.78 -23.37
CA TYR A 331 -16.91 10.08 -22.72
C TYR A 331 -17.90 10.25 -21.56
N VAL A 332 -19.15 9.80 -21.72
CA VAL A 332 -20.16 9.81 -20.64
C VAL A 332 -19.69 8.94 -19.47
N ALA A 333 -19.18 7.74 -19.76
CA ALA A 333 -18.65 6.84 -18.73
C ALA A 333 -17.42 7.41 -18.03
N TYR A 334 -16.52 8.06 -18.77
CA TYR A 334 -15.37 8.75 -18.20
C TYR A 334 -15.79 9.92 -17.30
N SER A 335 -16.79 10.71 -17.72
CA SER A 335 -17.35 11.79 -16.92
C SER A 335 -17.98 11.28 -15.62
N LEU A 336 -18.69 10.15 -15.68
CA LEU A 336 -19.22 9.45 -14.51
C LEU A 336 -18.11 8.93 -13.59
N MET A 337 -17.03 8.37 -14.14
CA MET A 337 -15.87 7.94 -13.36
C MET A 337 -15.28 9.11 -12.55
N LEU A 338 -15.03 10.26 -13.20
CA LEU A 338 -14.54 11.46 -12.52
C LEU A 338 -15.52 11.96 -11.44
N HIS A 339 -16.82 11.88 -11.70
CA HIS A 339 -17.86 12.23 -10.74
C HIS A 339 -17.74 11.39 -9.45
N PHE A 340 -17.68 10.06 -9.58
CA PHE A 340 -17.56 9.18 -8.42
C PHE A 340 -16.24 9.37 -7.67
N LEU A 341 -15.11 9.56 -8.37
CA LEU A 341 -13.82 9.86 -7.75
C LEU A 341 -13.88 11.16 -6.94
N SER A 342 -14.41 12.24 -7.51
CA SER A 342 -14.56 13.52 -6.80
C SER A 342 -15.48 13.40 -5.58
N HIS A 343 -16.59 12.67 -5.70
CA HIS A 343 -17.55 12.45 -4.61
C HIS A 343 -16.95 11.59 -3.50
N SER A 344 -16.07 10.64 -3.85
CA SER A 344 -15.33 9.80 -2.89
C SER A 344 -14.41 10.65 -2.01
N LEU A 345 -13.69 11.62 -2.59
CA LEU A 345 -12.83 12.55 -1.83
C LEU A 345 -13.64 13.35 -0.79
N TRP A 346 -14.77 13.92 -1.20
CA TRP A 346 -15.64 14.68 -0.29
C TRP A 346 -16.28 13.79 0.78
N SER A 347 -16.72 12.59 0.41
CA SER A 347 -17.28 11.59 1.31
C SER A 347 -16.26 11.15 2.37
N LEU A 348 -14.98 11.05 2.01
CA LEU A 348 -13.91 10.74 2.94
C LEU A 348 -13.69 11.87 3.96
N LEU A 349 -13.64 13.13 3.51
CA LEU A 349 -13.56 14.29 4.42
C LEU A 349 -14.75 14.32 5.38
N LEU A 350 -15.96 14.07 4.88
CA LEU A 350 -17.16 13.99 5.71
C LEU A 350 -17.05 12.88 6.76
N SER A 351 -16.52 11.71 6.38
CA SER A 351 -16.31 10.60 7.31
C SER A 351 -15.38 10.97 8.47
N PHE A 352 -14.25 11.63 8.19
CA PHE A 352 -13.35 12.13 9.24
C PHE A 352 -14.00 13.24 10.07
N SER A 353 -14.76 14.14 9.44
CA SER A 353 -15.47 15.22 10.11
C SER A 353 -16.53 14.69 11.07
N TYR A 354 -17.31 13.71 10.63
CA TYR A 354 -18.31 13.02 11.44
C TYR A 354 -17.66 12.34 12.66
N ARG A 355 -16.57 11.60 12.45
CA ARG A 355 -15.86 10.92 13.55
C ARG A 355 -15.29 11.92 14.56
N CYS A 356 -14.79 13.06 14.10
CA CYS A 356 -14.35 14.12 14.99
C CYS A 356 -15.54 14.73 15.76
N TYR A 357 -16.66 15.00 15.07
CA TYR A 357 -17.85 15.63 15.65
C TYR A 357 -18.45 14.82 16.81
N ILE A 358 -18.62 13.50 16.63
CA ILE A 358 -19.22 12.63 17.66
C ILE A 358 -18.39 12.53 18.95
N LEU A 359 -17.12 12.94 18.93
CA LEU A 359 -16.27 13.01 20.13
C LEU A 359 -16.55 14.23 21.02
N TYR A 360 -17.24 15.24 20.48
CA TYR A 360 -17.56 16.48 21.21
C TYR A 360 -19.07 16.73 21.34
N LYS A 361 -19.88 16.13 20.47
CA LYS A 361 -21.32 16.37 20.35
C LYS A 361 -22.07 15.04 20.18
N PRO A 362 -23.35 14.98 20.56
CA PRO A 362 -24.17 13.79 20.31
C PRO A 362 -24.26 13.49 18.81
N ALA A 363 -24.33 12.19 18.46
CA ALA A 363 -24.36 11.76 17.07
C ALA A 363 -25.59 12.33 16.31
N PRO A 364 -25.40 12.89 15.10
CA PRO A 364 -26.50 13.42 14.32
C PRO A 364 -27.46 12.30 13.88
N THR A 365 -28.72 12.66 13.67
CA THR A 365 -29.74 11.73 13.20
C THR A 365 -29.50 11.35 11.73
N ARG A 366 -30.06 10.22 11.29
CA ARG A 366 -29.90 9.75 9.90
C ARG A 366 -30.43 10.75 8.88
N HIS A 367 -31.53 11.43 9.16
CA HIS A 367 -32.11 12.43 8.25
C HIS A 367 -31.16 13.61 8.02
N ILE A 368 -30.50 14.08 9.08
CA ILE A 368 -29.49 15.13 8.98
C ILE A 368 -28.29 14.65 8.15
N LEU A 369 -27.83 13.41 8.36
CA LEU A 369 -26.74 12.84 7.58
C LEU A 369 -27.08 12.69 6.10
N VAL A 370 -28.28 12.24 5.76
CA VAL A 370 -28.76 12.14 4.38
C VAL A 370 -28.81 13.53 3.74
N PHE A 371 -29.32 14.54 4.45
CA PHE A 371 -29.31 15.92 3.96
C PHE A 371 -27.89 16.43 3.71
N ILE A 372 -26.96 16.20 4.63
CA ILE A 372 -25.54 16.57 4.46
C ILE A 372 -24.93 15.86 3.24
N LEU A 373 -25.21 14.57 3.04
CA LEU A 373 -24.77 13.82 1.86
C LEU A 373 -25.30 14.42 0.55
N LEU A 374 -26.57 14.83 0.52
CA LEU A 374 -27.17 15.49 -0.64
C LEU A 374 -26.48 16.83 -0.96
N VAL A 375 -26.15 17.63 0.06
CA VAL A 375 -25.44 18.91 -0.13
C VAL A 375 -24.04 18.67 -0.69
N ILE A 376 -23.32 17.69 -0.15
CA ILE A 376 -21.93 17.38 -0.54
C ILE A 376 -21.87 16.68 -1.92
N TYR A 377 -22.98 16.11 -2.38
CA TYR A 377 -23.13 15.56 -3.73
C TYR A 377 -23.25 16.64 -4.82
N LEU A 378 -23.73 17.84 -4.50
CA LEU A 378 -23.98 18.89 -5.50
C LEU A 378 -22.73 19.30 -6.31
N PRO A 379 -21.54 19.49 -5.73
CA PRO A 379 -20.35 19.88 -6.49
C PRO A 379 -19.91 18.83 -7.52
N SER A 380 -19.96 17.54 -7.16
CA SER A 380 -19.62 16.44 -8.05
C SER A 380 -20.71 16.21 -9.11
N LEU A 381 -21.99 16.41 -8.79
CA LEU A 381 -23.08 16.40 -9.77
C LEU A 381 -22.91 17.52 -10.80
N LEU A 382 -22.61 18.74 -10.33
CA LEU A 382 -22.36 19.89 -11.20
C LEU A 382 -21.16 19.63 -12.12
N GLN A 383 -20.09 19.00 -11.60
CA GLN A 383 -18.95 18.56 -12.40
C GLN A 383 -19.41 17.64 -13.53
N TRP A 384 -20.14 16.58 -13.19
CA TRP A 384 -20.59 15.60 -14.17
C TRP A 384 -21.40 16.25 -15.28
N VAL A 385 -22.45 16.98 -14.91
CA VAL A 385 -23.38 17.59 -15.87
C VAL A 385 -22.66 18.61 -16.74
N SER A 386 -21.80 19.46 -16.15
CA SER A 386 -21.05 20.46 -16.92
C SER A 386 -20.06 19.82 -17.88
N PHE A 387 -19.33 18.78 -17.45
CA PHE A 387 -18.30 18.15 -18.26
C PHE A 387 -18.84 17.42 -19.50
N LEU A 388 -20.08 16.91 -19.45
CA LEU A 388 -20.74 16.32 -20.64
C LEU A 388 -20.78 17.28 -21.84
N TRP A 389 -20.82 18.59 -21.59
CA TRP A 389 -20.82 19.63 -22.63
C TRP A 389 -19.42 20.01 -23.10
N ALA A 390 -18.35 19.51 -22.46
CA ALA A 390 -16.97 19.82 -22.86
C ALA A 390 -16.45 18.92 -23.99
N GLN A 391 -17.21 17.91 -24.42
CA GLN A 391 -16.78 17.01 -25.47
C GLN A 391 -16.89 17.64 -26.85
N ASP A 392 -15.72 17.79 -27.49
CA ASP A 392 -15.58 18.21 -28.88
C ASP A 392 -15.64 17.01 -29.85
N ASP A 393 -15.64 17.31 -31.15
CA ASP A 393 -15.64 16.31 -32.21
C ASP A 393 -14.38 15.40 -32.15
N PRO A 394 -14.55 14.06 -32.06
CA PRO A 394 -13.45 13.11 -32.00
C PRO A 394 -12.42 13.21 -33.13
N GLU A 395 -12.84 13.52 -34.37
CA GLU A 395 -11.91 13.59 -35.51
C GLU A 395 -10.99 14.81 -35.39
N GLU A 396 -11.52 15.96 -35.00
CA GLU A 396 -10.70 17.15 -34.75
C GLU A 396 -9.68 16.92 -33.61
N ILE A 397 -10.07 16.21 -32.54
CA ILE A 397 -9.14 15.84 -31.46
C ILE A 397 -8.04 14.89 -31.97
N ARG A 398 -8.38 13.95 -32.85
CA ARG A 398 -7.41 13.06 -33.48
C ARG A 398 -6.40 13.81 -34.33
N ASP A 399 -6.85 14.81 -35.08
CA ASP A 399 -5.94 15.59 -35.93
C ASP A 399 -4.98 16.45 -35.11
N ILE A 400 -5.46 17.07 -34.03
CA ILE A 400 -4.60 17.77 -33.05
C ILE A 400 -3.56 16.80 -32.45
N LEU A 401 -3.96 15.57 -32.11
CA LEU A 401 -3.04 14.58 -31.57
C LEU A 401 -2.01 14.08 -32.57
N LYS A 402 -2.39 13.89 -33.84
CA LYS A 402 -1.44 13.48 -34.90
C LYS A 402 -0.37 14.55 -35.13
N GLU A 403 -0.76 15.83 -35.05
CA GLU A 403 0.16 16.96 -35.18
C GLU A 403 1.09 17.06 -33.96
N ALA A 404 0.53 16.96 -32.75
CA ALA A 404 1.30 17.10 -31.51
C ALA A 404 2.20 15.88 -31.21
N PHE A 405 1.75 14.66 -31.54
CA PHE A 405 2.42 13.39 -31.25
C PHE A 405 2.41 12.46 -32.47
N PRO A 406 3.20 12.74 -33.51
CA PRO A 406 3.22 11.97 -34.76
C PRO A 406 3.68 10.51 -34.57
N SER A 407 4.34 10.19 -33.46
CA SER A 407 4.77 8.83 -33.11
C SER A 407 3.66 7.96 -32.52
N TYR A 408 2.50 8.53 -32.17
CA TYR A 408 1.42 7.77 -31.53
C TYR A 408 0.55 7.08 -32.59
N ASN A 409 0.51 5.75 -32.55
CA ASN A 409 -0.44 5.00 -33.34
C ASN A 409 -1.81 4.96 -32.66
N LEU A 410 -2.76 5.77 -33.16
CA LEU A 410 -4.13 5.86 -32.64
C LEU A 410 -5.16 5.15 -33.53
N THR A 411 -4.72 4.40 -34.55
CA THR A 411 -5.64 3.69 -35.44
C THR A 411 -6.40 2.61 -34.68
N GLY A 412 -7.73 2.59 -34.79
CA GLY A 412 -8.58 1.63 -34.09
C GLY A 412 -8.87 1.96 -32.62
N HIS A 413 -8.29 3.03 -32.07
CA HIS A 413 -8.60 3.49 -30.71
C HIS A 413 -9.77 4.49 -30.70
N THR A 414 -10.59 4.42 -29.65
CA THR A 414 -11.64 5.41 -29.39
C THR A 414 -11.02 6.66 -28.76
N VAL A 415 -11.00 7.76 -29.51
CA VAL A 415 -10.46 9.04 -29.05
C VAL A 415 -11.62 9.99 -28.79
N THR A 416 -11.55 10.71 -27.67
CA THR A 416 -12.46 11.80 -27.30
C THR A 416 -11.64 12.94 -26.71
N GLY A 417 -12.21 14.12 -26.49
CA GLY A 417 -11.44 15.22 -25.94
C GLY A 417 -12.19 16.53 -25.80
N THR A 418 -11.45 17.51 -25.29
CA THR A 418 -11.82 18.92 -25.23
C THR A 418 -10.68 19.74 -25.81
N LYS A 419 -10.96 20.61 -26.78
CA LYS A 419 -9.97 21.46 -27.46
C LYS A 419 -9.52 22.66 -26.63
N ASN A 420 -10.39 23.12 -25.73
CA ASN A 420 -10.12 24.29 -24.91
C ASN A 420 -10.47 24.03 -23.44
N ILE A 421 -9.46 23.70 -22.64
CA ILE A 421 -9.58 23.52 -21.19
C ILE A 421 -10.08 24.74 -20.43
N LEU A 422 -10.02 25.94 -21.01
CA LEU A 422 -10.46 27.18 -20.37
C LEU A 422 -11.97 27.38 -20.48
N CYS A 423 -12.68 26.57 -21.29
CA CYS A 423 -14.13 26.59 -21.30
C CYS A 423 -14.67 26.21 -19.93
N PHE A 424 -15.78 26.81 -19.50
CA PHE A 424 -16.32 26.58 -18.15
C PHE A 424 -16.50 25.10 -17.82
N SER A 425 -17.02 24.31 -18.77
CA SER A 425 -17.29 22.88 -18.62
C SER A 425 -16.04 22.05 -18.31
N ALA A 426 -14.91 22.30 -18.99
CA ALA A 426 -13.66 21.60 -18.72
C ALA A 426 -12.91 22.23 -17.54
N LEU A 427 -12.84 23.55 -17.46
CA LEU A 427 -12.11 24.26 -16.42
C LEU A 427 -12.67 23.93 -15.04
N TYR A 428 -14.00 23.93 -14.88
CA TYR A 428 -14.62 23.56 -13.61
C TYR A 428 -14.22 22.14 -13.19
N THR A 429 -14.20 21.19 -14.14
CA THR A 429 -13.81 19.80 -13.87
C THR A 429 -12.34 19.69 -13.48
N ILE A 430 -11.45 20.37 -14.20
CA ILE A 430 -10.01 20.39 -13.88
C ILE A 430 -9.79 20.99 -12.49
N LEU A 431 -10.38 22.15 -12.20
CA LEU A 431 -10.23 22.82 -10.91
C LEU A 431 -10.80 21.96 -9.78
N HIS A 432 -11.98 21.36 -9.96
CA HIS A 432 -12.62 20.51 -8.95
C HIS A 432 -11.85 19.19 -8.71
N MET A 433 -11.21 18.63 -9.74
CA MET A 433 -10.40 17.42 -9.63
C MET A 433 -8.95 17.67 -9.19
N THR A 434 -8.52 18.92 -9.01
CA THR A 434 -7.14 19.27 -8.65
C THR A 434 -7.06 20.10 -7.37
N LEU A 435 -7.72 21.27 -7.33
CA LEU A 435 -7.57 22.23 -6.25
C LEU A 435 -8.06 21.73 -4.88
N PRO A 436 -9.18 20.98 -4.75
CA PRO A 436 -9.64 20.51 -3.45
C PRO A 436 -8.73 19.47 -2.81
N ILE A 437 -7.91 18.74 -3.57
CA ILE A 437 -7.17 17.58 -3.05
C ILE A 437 -6.23 17.96 -1.91
N THR A 438 -5.37 18.95 -2.11
CA THR A 438 -4.42 19.41 -1.09
C THR A 438 -5.10 19.95 0.18
N PRO A 439 -6.06 20.90 0.11
CA PRO A 439 -6.73 21.41 1.30
C PRO A 439 -7.57 20.33 2.01
N VAL A 440 -8.27 19.47 1.26
CA VAL A 440 -9.01 18.33 1.85
C VAL A 440 -8.05 17.40 2.58
N TYR A 441 -6.90 17.08 1.97
CA TYR A 441 -5.90 16.23 2.59
C TYR A 441 -5.33 16.83 3.88
N ILE A 442 -4.97 18.12 3.86
CA ILE A 442 -4.53 18.84 5.05
C ILE A 442 -5.62 18.81 6.13
N CYS A 443 -6.88 19.03 5.77
CA CYS A 443 -8.00 18.96 6.70
C CYS A 443 -8.14 17.55 7.32
N ILE A 444 -8.02 16.48 6.53
CA ILE A 444 -8.04 15.09 7.02
C ILE A 444 -6.91 14.86 8.02
N LEU A 445 -5.69 15.34 7.74
CA LEU A 445 -4.55 15.21 8.65
C LEU A 445 -4.77 15.98 9.96
N ILE A 446 -5.34 17.19 9.91
CA ILE A 446 -5.71 17.98 11.09
C ILE A 446 -6.80 17.28 11.90
N LEU A 447 -7.86 16.80 11.25
CA LEU A 447 -8.96 16.07 11.89
C LEU A 447 -8.45 14.79 12.53
N ARG A 448 -7.56 14.05 11.87
CA ARG A 448 -6.87 12.90 12.45
C ARG A 448 -6.13 13.30 13.73
N ARG A 449 -5.27 14.33 13.69
CA ARG A 449 -4.53 14.79 14.88
C ARG A 449 -5.48 15.13 16.03
N LYS A 450 -6.59 15.82 15.74
CA LYS A 450 -7.64 16.13 16.73
C LYS A 450 -8.29 14.88 17.32
N ILE A 451 -8.67 13.91 16.49
CA ILE A 451 -9.28 12.65 16.93
C ILE A 451 -8.31 11.88 17.83
N ILE A 452 -7.05 11.71 17.39
CA ILE A 452 -6.01 11.00 18.15
C ILE A 452 -5.75 11.67 19.50
N SER A 453 -5.59 13.00 19.50
CA SER A 453 -5.33 13.76 20.72
C SER A 453 -6.44 13.59 21.75
N ARG A 454 -7.71 13.58 21.33
CA ARG A 454 -8.84 13.41 22.25
C ARG A 454 -8.97 11.99 22.77
N LEU A 455 -8.78 11.00 21.91
CA LEU A 455 -8.83 9.61 22.30
C LEU A 455 -7.69 9.30 23.31
N SER A 456 -6.51 9.91 23.14
CA SER A 456 -5.38 9.80 24.07
C SER A 456 -5.56 10.54 25.41
N PHE A 457 -6.55 11.44 25.55
CA PHE A 457 -6.67 12.36 26.69
C PHE A 457 -7.51 11.82 27.86
N GLN A 458 -7.95 10.56 27.85
CA GLN A 458 -8.68 9.98 28.99
C GLN A 458 -7.74 9.20 29.91
N GLY A 459 -7.20 9.91 30.92
CA GLY A 459 -6.48 9.35 32.07
C GLY A 459 -7.36 8.59 33.07
N VAL A 460 -8.18 7.68 32.57
CA VAL A 460 -8.84 6.64 33.38
C VAL A 460 -7.97 5.38 33.24
N ASN A 461 -7.81 4.56 34.29
CA ASN A 461 -7.15 3.26 34.17
C ASN A 461 -7.81 2.42 33.05
N ILE A 462 -7.23 2.48 31.86
CA ILE A 462 -7.74 1.83 30.66
C ILE A 462 -7.43 0.34 30.80
N THR A 463 -8.45 -0.50 30.91
CA THR A 463 -8.30 -1.96 30.87
C THR A 463 -7.63 -2.38 29.57
N LYS A 464 -6.90 -3.52 29.56
CA LYS A 464 -6.18 -4.02 28.37
C LYS A 464 -7.06 -4.07 27.11
N ASP A 465 -8.33 -4.44 27.25
CA ASP A 465 -9.28 -4.52 26.13
C ASP A 465 -9.60 -3.14 25.53
N THR A 466 -9.75 -2.12 26.37
CA THR A 466 -9.97 -0.74 25.92
C THR A 466 -8.72 -0.15 25.28
N ARG A 467 -7.51 -0.50 25.74
CA ARG A 467 -6.23 -0.10 25.12
C ARG A 467 -6.04 -0.71 23.73
N ASN A 468 -6.38 -1.99 23.57
CA ASN A 468 -6.31 -2.69 22.27
C ASN A 468 -7.32 -2.12 21.26
N LEU A 469 -8.55 -1.86 21.69
CA LEU A 469 -9.55 -1.20 20.86
C LEU A 469 -9.12 0.20 20.43
N HIS A 470 -8.55 0.96 21.36
CA HIS A 470 -8.02 2.30 21.12
C HIS A 470 -6.87 2.27 20.08
N SER A 471 -5.91 1.35 20.21
CA SER A 471 -4.83 1.17 19.24
C SER A 471 -5.33 0.79 17.83
N GLN A 472 -6.29 -0.13 17.75
CA GLN A 472 -6.92 -0.51 16.47
C GLN A 472 -7.60 0.67 15.79
N LEU A 473 -8.30 1.52 16.56
CA LEU A 473 -8.97 2.71 16.04
C LEU A 473 -7.97 3.75 15.50
N LEU A 474 -6.84 3.96 16.21
CA LEU A 474 -5.76 4.86 15.79
C LEU A 474 -5.06 4.39 14.51
N MET A 475 -4.85 3.08 14.37
CA MET A 475 -4.26 2.48 13.18
C MET A 475 -5.19 2.63 11.96
N ALA A 476 -6.49 2.41 12.14
CA ALA A 476 -7.51 2.61 11.10
C ALA A 476 -7.52 4.03 10.54
N LEU A 477 -7.47 5.01 11.43
CA LEU A 477 -7.47 6.44 11.07
C LEU A 477 -6.19 6.83 10.34
N THR A 478 -5.06 6.22 10.69
CA THR A 478 -3.78 6.47 10.02
C THR A 478 -3.76 5.87 8.63
N TYR A 479 -4.24 4.64 8.48
CA TYR A 479 -4.39 4.00 7.17
C TYR A 479 -5.29 4.83 6.24
N GLN A 480 -6.50 5.18 6.70
CA GLN A 480 -7.45 5.97 5.90
C GLN A 480 -6.98 7.39 5.61
N ALA A 481 -6.15 7.98 6.48
CA ALA A 481 -5.56 9.29 6.23
C ALA A 481 -4.34 9.23 5.30
N ALA A 482 -3.81 8.05 4.97
CA ALA A 482 -2.73 7.91 3.98
C ALA A 482 -3.29 7.77 2.56
N ILE A 483 -4.47 7.16 2.40
CA ILE A 483 -5.12 6.90 1.10
C ILE A 483 -5.22 8.15 0.21
N PRO A 484 -5.59 9.34 0.72
CA PRO A 484 -5.71 10.50 -0.17
C PRO A 484 -4.39 11.00 -0.74
N GLY A 485 -3.25 10.52 -0.24
CA GLY A 485 -1.95 10.78 -0.85
C GLY A 485 -1.88 10.31 -2.30
N PHE A 486 -2.64 9.28 -2.68
CA PHE A 486 -2.72 8.82 -4.07
C PHE A 486 -3.34 9.86 -5.02
N TYR A 487 -4.29 10.69 -4.54
CA TYR A 487 -4.82 11.81 -5.33
C TYR A 487 -3.72 12.82 -5.70
N LEU A 488 -2.74 13.04 -4.81
CA LEU A 488 -1.61 13.95 -5.09
C LEU A 488 -0.70 13.43 -6.19
N PHE A 489 -0.47 12.11 -6.25
CA PHE A 489 0.30 11.50 -7.34
C PHE A 489 -0.41 11.68 -8.69
N SER A 490 -1.72 11.50 -8.72
CA SER A 490 -2.53 11.71 -9.93
C SER A 490 -2.48 13.16 -10.41
N VAL A 491 -2.65 14.13 -9.50
CA VAL A 491 -2.58 15.57 -9.84
C VAL A 491 -1.18 15.96 -10.31
N ALA A 492 -0.14 15.46 -9.66
CA ALA A 492 1.24 15.72 -10.07
C ALA A 492 1.50 15.16 -11.48
N SER A 493 1.04 13.92 -11.75
CA SER A 493 1.13 13.29 -13.06
C SER A 493 0.42 14.11 -14.14
N TYR A 494 -0.82 14.54 -13.85
CA TYR A 494 -1.58 15.42 -14.74
C TYR A 494 -0.86 16.76 -14.99
N ALA A 495 -0.40 17.44 -13.94
CA ALA A 495 0.28 18.73 -14.06
C ALA A 495 1.56 18.62 -14.90
N ILE A 496 2.36 17.58 -14.67
CA ILE A 496 3.59 17.32 -15.44
C ILE A 496 3.29 17.20 -16.94
N GLY A 497 2.25 16.45 -17.32
CA GLY A 497 1.82 16.35 -18.72
C GLY A 497 1.22 17.65 -19.24
N GLN A 498 0.34 18.29 -18.47
CA GLN A 498 -0.38 19.50 -18.86
C GLN A 498 0.53 20.72 -19.10
N PHE A 499 1.58 20.86 -18.31
CA PHE A 499 2.58 21.92 -18.51
C PHE A 499 3.62 21.57 -19.59
N GLY A 500 3.49 20.40 -20.24
CA GLY A 500 4.42 19.94 -21.27
C GLY A 500 5.83 19.63 -20.72
N ILE A 501 5.96 19.40 -19.41
CA ILE A 501 7.24 19.10 -18.75
C ILE A 501 7.71 17.70 -19.19
N TYR A 502 6.79 16.74 -19.25
CA TYR A 502 7.07 15.38 -19.69
C TYR A 502 5.80 14.72 -20.23
N ASN A 503 5.87 14.16 -21.44
CA ASN A 503 4.78 13.44 -22.09
C ASN A 503 5.27 12.03 -22.46
N HIS A 504 4.68 11.01 -21.85
CA HIS A 504 5.00 9.61 -22.10
C HIS A 504 3.78 8.73 -21.78
N PRO A 505 3.49 7.68 -22.55
CA PRO A 505 2.33 6.81 -22.32
C PRO A 505 2.21 6.33 -20.86
N ALA A 506 3.33 5.97 -20.24
CA ALA A 506 3.35 5.58 -18.83
C ALA A 506 2.80 6.63 -17.87
N LEU A 507 3.11 7.92 -18.08
CA LEU A 507 2.60 9.02 -17.26
C LEU A 507 1.11 9.24 -17.50
N GLU A 508 0.70 9.20 -18.77
CA GLU A 508 -0.68 9.38 -19.22
C GLU A 508 -1.62 8.32 -18.63
N TYR A 509 -1.12 7.09 -18.53
CA TYR A 509 -1.77 5.95 -17.89
C TYR A 509 -1.72 6.04 -16.35
N PHE A 510 -0.57 6.43 -15.78
CA PHE A 510 -0.36 6.51 -14.33
C PHE A 510 -1.32 7.47 -13.63
N THR A 511 -1.77 8.52 -14.32
CA THR A 511 -2.72 9.50 -13.80
C THR A 511 -4.00 8.85 -13.25
N PHE A 512 -4.61 7.90 -13.98
CA PHE A 512 -5.82 7.22 -13.51
C PHE A 512 -5.54 5.96 -12.68
N SER A 513 -4.43 5.25 -12.93
CA SER A 513 -4.00 4.15 -12.06
C SER A 513 -3.85 4.56 -10.59
N SER A 514 -3.22 5.71 -10.37
CA SER A 514 -3.04 6.25 -9.02
C SER A 514 -4.38 6.59 -8.37
N PHE A 515 -5.36 7.10 -9.12
CA PHE A 515 -6.73 7.30 -8.62
C PHE A 515 -7.40 5.98 -8.25
N LEU A 516 -7.23 4.92 -9.05
CA LEU A 516 -7.87 3.62 -8.84
C LEU A 516 -7.43 2.92 -7.54
N LEU A 517 -6.22 3.20 -7.04
CA LEU A 517 -5.74 2.66 -5.77
C LEU A 517 -6.59 3.12 -4.57
N ILE A 518 -7.25 4.28 -4.65
CA ILE A 518 -8.10 4.79 -3.57
C ILE A 518 -9.30 3.88 -3.31
N PRO A 519 -10.23 3.67 -4.27
CA PRO A 519 -11.38 2.81 -4.06
C PRO A 519 -10.98 1.34 -3.85
N PHE A 520 -9.80 0.91 -4.29
CA PHE A 520 -9.27 -0.42 -3.98
C PHE A 520 -8.84 -0.57 -2.51
N LEU A 521 -8.11 0.39 -1.94
CA LEU A 521 -7.57 0.33 -0.58
C LEU A 521 -8.60 0.72 0.49
N SER A 522 -9.56 1.58 0.15
CA SER A 522 -10.53 2.12 1.09
C SER A 522 -11.38 1.05 1.82
N PRO A 523 -11.90 -0.01 1.16
CA PRO A 523 -12.69 -1.04 1.85
C PRO A 523 -11.84 -1.93 2.76
N LEU A 524 -10.56 -2.13 2.45
CA LEU A 524 -9.64 -2.94 3.27
C LEU A 524 -9.50 -2.36 4.68
N ALA A 525 -9.48 -1.04 4.79
CA ALA A 525 -9.52 -0.37 6.10
C ALA A 525 -10.74 -0.81 6.91
N SER A 526 -11.91 -0.84 6.28
CA SER A 526 -13.14 -1.24 6.96
C SER A 526 -13.11 -2.72 7.36
N PHE A 527 -12.54 -3.59 6.52
CA PHE A 527 -12.45 -5.03 6.80
C PHE A 527 -11.50 -5.34 7.97
N ILE A 528 -10.37 -4.63 8.04
CA ILE A 528 -9.34 -4.86 9.05
C ILE A 528 -9.74 -4.24 10.38
N PHE A 529 -10.31 -3.04 10.37
CA PHE A 529 -10.46 -2.22 11.57
C PHE A 529 -11.87 -2.17 12.15
N VAL A 530 -12.91 -2.54 11.40
CA VAL A 530 -14.29 -2.55 11.92
C VAL A 530 -14.62 -3.95 12.44
N THR A 531 -14.56 -4.12 13.76
CA THR A 531 -14.75 -5.39 14.47
C THR A 531 -15.94 -6.25 13.99
N PRO A 532 -17.18 -5.73 13.82
CA PRO A 532 -18.29 -6.56 13.34
C PRO A 532 -18.06 -7.09 11.91
N TYR A 533 -17.42 -6.32 11.03
CA TYR A 533 -17.13 -6.73 9.65
C TYR A 533 -16.03 -7.79 9.63
N ARG A 534 -14.96 -7.57 10.41
CA ARG A 534 -13.86 -8.54 10.56
C ARG A 534 -14.36 -9.90 11.06
N LYS A 535 -15.23 -9.90 12.08
CA LYS A 535 -15.84 -11.13 12.61
C LYS A 535 -16.69 -11.85 11.56
N PHE A 536 -17.48 -11.11 10.78
CA PHE A 536 -18.29 -11.68 9.72
C PHE A 536 -17.43 -12.34 8.63
N ILE A 537 -16.39 -11.65 8.13
CA ILE A 537 -15.48 -12.20 7.13
C ILE A 537 -14.80 -13.47 7.64
N LYS A 538 -14.29 -13.44 8.87
CA LYS A 538 -13.63 -14.59 9.51
C LYS A 538 -14.58 -15.78 9.62
N HIS A 539 -15.82 -15.55 10.07
CA HIS A 539 -16.85 -16.58 10.17
C HIS A 539 -17.27 -17.16 8.80
N SER A 540 -17.49 -16.32 7.79
CA SER A 540 -17.80 -16.77 6.43
C SER A 540 -16.65 -17.58 5.82
N PHE A 541 -15.39 -17.18 6.07
CA PHE A 541 -14.22 -17.92 5.61
C PHE A 541 -14.11 -19.30 6.27
N PHE A 542 -14.32 -19.40 7.59
CA PHE A 542 -14.34 -20.69 8.30
C PHE A 542 -15.47 -21.61 7.82
N LYS A 543 -16.67 -21.05 7.57
CA LYS A 543 -17.81 -21.80 7.02
C LYS A 543 -17.51 -22.31 5.60
N MET A 544 -16.85 -21.51 4.76
CA MET A 544 -16.49 -21.87 3.39
C MET A 544 -15.33 -22.88 3.33
N ALA A 545 -14.47 -22.91 4.34
CA ALA A 545 -13.40 -23.89 4.50
C ALA A 545 -13.86 -25.25 5.05
N HIS A 546 -15.17 -25.48 5.22
CA HIS A 546 -15.75 -26.69 5.85
C HIS A 546 -15.14 -27.06 7.20
N VAL A 547 -14.60 -26.07 7.93
CA VAL A 547 -14.20 -26.26 9.32
C VAL A 547 -15.43 -25.96 10.16
N GLU A 548 -16.31 -26.95 10.31
CA GLU A 548 -17.34 -26.87 11.35
C GLU A 548 -16.62 -26.79 12.71
N PRO A 549 -16.92 -25.80 13.56
CA PRO A 549 -16.53 -25.89 14.95
C PRO A 549 -17.25 -27.13 15.50
N ALA A 550 -16.48 -28.13 15.92
CA ALA A 550 -17.02 -29.34 16.52
C ALA A 550 -18.06 -28.95 17.58
N GLU A 551 -19.33 -29.29 17.33
CA GLU A 551 -20.39 -29.16 18.32
C GLU A 551 -19.93 -29.91 19.57
N THR A 552 -19.77 -29.18 20.66
CA THR A 552 -19.72 -29.80 21.98
C THR A 552 -21.05 -30.51 22.19
N SER A 553 -21.04 -31.83 22.10
CA SER A 553 -22.12 -32.69 22.54
C SER A 553 -22.40 -32.40 24.03
N SER A 554 -23.31 -31.48 24.30
CA SER A 554 -23.91 -31.34 25.61
C SER A 554 -24.81 -32.55 25.82
N THR A 555 -24.33 -33.52 26.58
CA THR A 555 -25.15 -34.54 27.21
C THR A 555 -26.30 -33.86 27.97
N PRO A 556 -27.55 -34.31 27.81
CA PRO A 556 -28.65 -33.79 28.60
C PRO A 556 -28.50 -34.30 30.03
N HIS A 557 -27.98 -33.45 30.93
CA HIS A 557 -28.10 -33.70 32.36
C HIS A 557 -29.57 -33.52 32.76
N ASN A 558 -30.27 -34.64 32.92
CA ASN A 558 -31.54 -34.71 33.63
C ASN A 558 -31.35 -34.17 35.05
N TYR A 559 -31.89 -32.98 35.32
CA TYR A 559 -32.14 -32.52 36.68
C TYR A 559 -33.43 -33.16 37.18
N THR A 560 -33.32 -34.24 37.94
CA THR A 560 -34.37 -34.71 38.85
C THR A 560 -34.46 -33.74 40.02
N SER A 561 -35.54 -32.96 40.07
CA SER A 561 -35.88 -32.12 41.22
C SER A 561 -36.34 -32.99 42.39
N HIS A 562 -35.45 -33.28 43.33
CA HIS A 562 -35.85 -33.72 44.67
C HIS A 562 -36.35 -32.50 45.45
N ILE A 563 -37.68 -32.42 45.62
CA ILE A 563 -38.34 -31.52 46.55
C ILE A 563 -38.08 -32.06 47.95
N HIS A 564 -37.25 -31.36 48.73
CA HIS A 564 -37.18 -31.57 50.18
C HIS A 564 -38.07 -30.53 50.86
N VAL A 565 -39.14 -31.04 51.46
CA VAL A 565 -40.01 -30.37 52.42
C VAL A 565 -39.21 -30.08 53.70
N ILE A 566 -39.31 -28.87 54.22
CA ILE A 566 -38.99 -28.56 55.62
C ILE A 566 -40.24 -27.88 56.19
N GLY A 567 -40.75 -28.45 57.28
CA GLY A 567 -41.89 -27.95 58.04
C GLY A 567 -41.52 -26.97 59.13
#